data_AF-A0AAV4DIM4-F1
#
_entry.id   AF-A0AAV4DIM4-F1
#
_cell.length_a   1.000
_cell.length_b   1.000
_cell.length_c   1.000
_cell.angle_alpha   90.00
_cell.angle_beta   90.00
_cell.angle_gamma   90.00
#
_symmetry.space_group_name_H-M   'P 1'
#
loop_
_entity.id
_entity.type
_entity.pdbx_description
1 polymer ?
#
loop_
_entity_poly.entity_id
_entity_poly.type
_entity_poly.pdbx_seq_one_letter_code
_entity_poly.pdbx_strand_id
1 'polypeptide(L)'
;MASSEVSGESSAAETEVAAVKASCPGRCRVVKGVGDYSHVITVQPADMDATIKFQIPGGYPREKPVIVVRSESLKPAALQAVTESLQAAAGEEVGETMLQNLIDLACAKLSAAGLKPGKSVKVSGDTDLCDTKNKKKKNKQRKQKSDKEQDDGDEKLPPMKTASDVVNRIIWDDGLEKDDFIVGYFDRFRGLMERSFSAFSWEDLASVDYDVLAVPKHRIQYFKYKDVKVWDKSRRVDNVFGSAKGTKTIDVVIREVEDRDRVEQQERLKTVHAAAEKPRESAESYSDDYEDDDDDDDDDDDGITVTIGASAGIGEHQNKDKPKEGSAELVEENGAVGGFDRFWRDKLRPNYFICVRITDPGVIEKICSVHDHLIEQEPMLAECCIPGASLHVTLCTLGLDTAQQLQMCIDALNRVQPDLQAAFPMHPLHLHGVSHFYNRVVYAKVHYKKDFMVFCDLLKTLLREAGVQIRDGYEFVPHATIMKVTRPVARERGTKNIDPKIYTPFQDAEFGHQKMDTIYLCSMDTSRRTDGFYLTPLELKFQS
;
A
#
# COMPACT_ATOMS: atom_id res chain seq x y z
N MET A 1 -3.42 -17.58 63.68
CA MET A 1 -4.09 -18.04 62.44
C MET A 1 -3.79 -17.00 61.38
N ALA A 2 -2.78 -17.28 60.56
CA ALA A 2 -2.29 -16.42 59.50
C ALA A 2 -3.15 -16.64 58.26
N SER A 3 -3.96 -15.65 57.87
CA SER A 3 -4.64 -15.53 56.57
C SER A 3 -5.30 -14.16 56.50
N SER A 4 -4.53 -13.07 56.54
CA SER A 4 -5.09 -11.73 56.32
C SER A 4 -4.09 -10.66 55.85
N GLU A 5 -2.81 -10.98 55.64
CA GLU A 5 -1.81 -9.97 55.21
C GLU A 5 -1.57 -9.94 53.69
N VAL A 6 -1.98 -10.96 52.93
CA VAL A 6 -1.74 -11.02 51.47
C VAL A 6 -2.66 -10.07 50.67
N SER A 7 -3.76 -9.59 51.26
CA SER A 7 -4.68 -8.66 50.57
C SER A 7 -4.28 -7.19 50.66
N GLY A 8 -3.36 -6.82 51.57
CA GLY A 8 -2.92 -5.43 51.74
C GLY A 8 -1.78 -5.01 50.81
N GLU A 9 -0.87 -5.93 50.49
CA GLU A 9 0.33 -5.63 49.68
C GLU A 9 -0.01 -5.47 48.18
N SER A 10 -0.94 -6.28 47.66
CA SER A 10 -1.50 -6.09 46.31
C SER A 10 -2.20 -4.72 46.18
N SER A 11 -2.80 -4.21 47.26
CA SER A 11 -3.51 -2.92 47.25
C SER A 11 -2.54 -1.73 47.13
N ALA A 12 -1.36 -1.80 47.75
CA ALA A 12 -0.38 -0.70 47.68
C ALA A 12 0.21 -0.58 46.28
N ALA A 13 0.62 -1.71 45.69
CA ALA A 13 1.11 -1.77 44.31
C ALA A 13 0.04 -1.30 43.31
N GLU A 14 -1.20 -1.77 43.44
CA GLU A 14 -2.29 -1.35 42.56
C GLU A 14 -2.64 0.14 42.68
N THR A 15 -2.58 0.70 43.89
CA THR A 15 -2.83 2.13 44.14
C THR A 15 -1.74 2.98 43.52
N GLU A 16 -0.47 2.59 43.66
CA GLU A 16 0.65 3.30 43.06
C GLU A 16 0.65 3.18 41.53
N VAL A 17 0.36 1.99 40.99
CA VAL A 17 0.20 1.78 39.53
C VAL A 17 -0.91 2.66 38.97
N ALA A 18 -2.03 2.80 39.69
CA ALA A 18 -3.12 3.68 39.30
C ALA A 18 -2.72 5.16 39.37
N ALA A 19 -1.96 5.56 40.39
CA ALA A 19 -1.44 6.92 40.52
C ALA A 19 -0.46 7.28 39.39
N VAL A 20 0.45 6.37 39.02
CA VAL A 20 1.38 6.54 37.88
C VAL A 20 0.62 6.59 36.54
N LYS A 21 -0.45 5.80 36.40
CA LYS A 21 -1.32 5.87 35.22
C LYS A 21 -2.07 7.21 35.14
N ALA A 22 -2.45 7.77 36.28
CA ALA A 22 -3.11 9.07 36.37
C ALA A 22 -2.15 10.24 36.15
N SER A 23 -0.89 10.14 36.58
CA SER A 23 0.13 11.19 36.36
C SER A 23 0.61 11.27 34.91
N CYS A 24 0.50 10.17 34.16
CA CYS A 24 0.89 10.08 32.74
C CYS A 24 -0.27 9.59 31.84
N PRO A 25 -1.37 10.36 31.70
CA PRO A 25 -2.52 9.97 30.89
C PRO A 25 -2.12 9.85 29.40
N GLY A 26 -2.48 8.74 28.76
CA GLY A 26 -2.12 8.46 27.37
C GLY A 26 -0.66 8.06 27.13
N ARG A 27 0.23 8.19 28.13
CA ARG A 27 1.67 7.88 28.06
C ARG A 27 2.12 6.77 29.02
N CYS A 28 1.20 6.21 29.79
CA CYS A 28 1.42 5.09 30.69
C CYS A 28 0.50 3.92 30.32
N ARG A 29 1.09 2.77 30.00
CA ARG A 29 0.38 1.52 29.73
C ARG A 29 0.66 0.52 30.86
N VAL A 30 -0.40 -0.02 31.43
CA VAL A 30 -0.33 -1.03 32.49
C VAL A 30 -0.91 -2.34 31.99
N VAL A 31 -0.17 -3.43 32.13
CA VAL A 31 -0.61 -4.80 31.84
C VAL A 31 -0.47 -5.64 33.10
N LYS A 32 -1.58 -6.29 33.52
CA LYS A 32 -1.60 -7.15 34.71
C LYS A 32 -1.30 -8.61 34.34
N GLY A 33 -0.57 -9.32 35.21
CA GLY A 33 -0.38 -10.78 35.14
C GLY A 33 0.45 -11.25 33.94
N VAL A 34 1.72 -10.82 33.84
CA VAL A 34 2.60 -11.16 32.72
C VAL A 34 3.77 -12.00 33.23
N GLY A 35 3.74 -13.32 33.01
CA GLY A 35 4.77 -14.24 33.49
C GLY A 35 4.81 -14.32 35.02
N ASP A 36 6.00 -14.21 35.61
CA ASP A 36 6.21 -14.21 37.07
C ASP A 36 6.00 -12.82 37.72
N TYR A 37 5.61 -11.81 36.93
CA TYR A 37 5.42 -10.43 37.38
C TYR A 37 3.94 -10.08 37.55
N SER A 38 3.62 -9.40 38.66
CA SER A 38 2.26 -8.98 38.98
C SER A 38 1.76 -7.90 38.02
N HIS A 39 2.62 -6.92 37.71
CA HIS A 39 2.31 -5.80 36.83
C HIS A 39 3.50 -5.47 35.93
N VAL A 40 3.23 -5.13 34.68
CA VAL A 40 4.19 -4.52 33.77
C VAL A 40 3.70 -3.14 33.41
N ILE A 41 4.46 -2.12 33.81
CA ILE A 41 4.15 -0.72 33.54
C ILE A 41 5.16 -0.19 32.52
N THR A 42 4.65 0.37 31.43
CA THR A 42 5.45 1.08 30.45
C THR A 42 5.09 2.55 30.51
N VAL A 43 6.05 3.39 30.87
CA VAL A 43 5.89 4.84 31.00
C VAL A 43 6.78 5.53 29.97
N GLN A 44 6.18 6.47 29.25
CA GLN A 44 6.90 7.39 28.37
C GLN A 44 6.92 8.78 29.03
N PRO A 45 8.09 9.25 29.51
CA PRO A 45 8.25 10.62 29.99
C PRO A 45 7.80 11.65 28.96
N ALA A 46 7.25 12.78 29.43
CA ALA A 46 6.71 13.81 28.55
C ALA A 46 7.82 14.35 27.64
N ASP A 47 7.53 14.36 26.35
CA ASP A 47 8.38 14.92 25.29
C ASP A 47 9.79 14.30 25.19
N MET A 48 10.05 13.14 25.79
CA MET A 48 11.32 12.42 25.61
C MET A 48 11.14 11.19 24.73
N ASP A 49 12.09 10.96 23.82
CA ASP A 49 12.22 9.71 23.08
C ASP A 49 12.84 8.61 23.95
N ALA A 50 12.20 8.33 25.08
CA ALA A 50 12.62 7.29 25.99
C ALA A 50 11.39 6.56 26.52
N THR A 51 11.47 5.24 26.56
CA THR A 51 10.46 4.37 27.17
C THR A 51 11.07 3.67 28.37
N ILE A 52 10.44 3.83 29.52
CA ILE A 52 10.86 3.18 30.77
C ILE A 52 9.86 2.08 31.08
N LYS A 53 10.35 0.85 31.22
CA LYS A 53 9.55 -0.31 31.53
C LYS A 53 9.89 -0.83 32.92
N PHE A 54 8.88 -0.92 33.78
CA PHE A 54 8.94 -1.51 35.12
C PHE A 54 8.24 -2.86 35.10
N GLN A 55 8.96 -3.91 35.48
CA GLN A 55 8.41 -5.24 35.72
C GLN A 55 8.36 -5.45 37.23
N ILE A 56 7.14 -5.50 37.76
CA ILE A 56 6.88 -5.48 39.20
C ILE A 56 6.67 -6.93 39.67
N PRO A 57 7.54 -7.46 40.55
CA PRO A 57 7.37 -8.80 41.08
C PRO A 57 6.18 -8.87 42.05
N GLY A 58 5.75 -10.08 42.41
CA GLY A 58 4.66 -10.27 43.36
C GLY A 58 4.95 -9.72 44.77
N GLY A 59 6.23 -9.62 45.15
CA GLY A 59 6.67 -9.11 46.46
C GLY A 59 6.89 -7.60 46.57
N TYR A 60 6.53 -6.82 45.54
CA TYR A 60 6.66 -5.36 45.56
C TYR A 60 5.72 -4.72 46.61
N PRO A 61 6.17 -3.72 47.41
CA PRO A 61 7.41 -2.93 47.30
C PRO A 61 8.64 -3.48 48.04
N ARG A 62 8.55 -4.64 48.70
CA ARG A 62 9.68 -5.25 49.42
C ARG A 62 10.68 -5.96 48.51
N GLU A 63 10.26 -6.27 47.29
CA GLU A 63 11.11 -6.78 46.24
C GLU A 63 11.21 -5.72 45.13
N LYS A 64 12.44 -5.36 44.76
CA LYS A 64 12.67 -4.27 43.81
C LYS A 64 12.16 -4.63 42.41
N PRO A 65 11.59 -3.66 41.67
CA PRO A 65 11.16 -3.89 40.30
C PRO A 65 12.36 -4.02 39.36
N VAL A 66 12.19 -4.80 38.29
CA VAL A 66 13.17 -4.83 37.20
C VAL A 66 12.88 -3.67 36.25
N ILE A 67 13.87 -2.81 36.06
CA ILE A 67 13.75 -1.57 35.29
C ILE A 67 14.56 -1.70 34.00
N VAL A 68 13.94 -1.38 32.87
CA VAL A 68 14.57 -1.34 31.55
C VAL A 68 14.25 -0.01 30.87
N VAL A 69 15.29 0.71 30.43
CA VAL A 69 15.14 1.98 29.70
C VAL A 69 15.56 1.80 28.25
N ARG A 70 14.73 2.27 27.31
CA ARG A 70 15.00 2.24 25.87
C ARG A 70 14.84 3.64 25.28
N SER A 71 15.71 4.03 24.35
CA SER A 71 15.65 5.30 23.62
C SER A 71 16.31 5.10 22.26
N GLU A 72 15.73 5.65 21.19
CA GLU A 72 16.33 5.61 19.85
C GLU A 72 17.32 6.78 19.65
N SER A 73 17.26 7.79 20.53
CA SER A 73 18.12 8.97 20.50
C SER A 73 19.41 8.86 21.33
N LEU A 74 19.53 7.87 22.23
CA LEU A 74 20.70 7.71 23.11
C LEU A 74 21.56 6.49 22.74
N LYS A 75 22.88 6.64 22.86
CA LYS A 75 23.82 5.53 22.68
C LYS A 75 23.62 4.44 23.75
N PRO A 76 23.76 3.14 23.42
CA PRO A 76 23.53 2.04 24.36
C PRO A 76 24.28 2.13 25.70
N ALA A 77 25.53 2.64 25.70
CA ALA A 77 26.32 2.81 26.91
C ALA A 77 25.72 3.86 27.90
N ALA A 78 25.08 4.91 27.37
CA ALA A 78 24.40 5.91 28.20
C ALA A 78 23.10 5.35 28.79
N LEU A 79 22.35 4.55 28.02
CA LEU A 79 21.15 3.87 28.50
C LEU A 79 21.44 2.83 29.58
N GLN A 80 22.56 2.11 29.46
CA GLN A 80 23.01 1.18 30.49
C GLN A 80 23.35 1.90 31.79
N ALA A 81 24.09 3.02 31.75
CA ALA A 81 24.42 3.80 32.94
C ALA A 81 23.18 4.39 33.65
N VAL A 82 22.17 4.84 32.89
CA VAL A 82 20.89 5.31 33.45
C VAL A 82 20.13 4.14 34.08
N THR A 83 20.09 2.98 33.44
CA THR A 83 19.41 1.78 33.95
C THR A 83 20.06 1.27 35.25
N GLU A 84 21.39 1.21 35.33
CA GLU A 84 22.14 0.82 36.54
C GLU A 84 21.90 1.79 37.70
N SER A 85 21.84 3.10 37.43
CA SER A 85 21.53 4.12 38.45
C SER A 85 20.10 3.97 39.00
N LEU A 86 19.13 3.63 38.15
CA LEU A 86 17.74 3.42 38.58
C LEU A 86 17.58 2.12 39.37
N GLN A 87 18.30 1.06 38.99
CA GLN A 87 18.30 -0.21 39.73
C GLN A 87 19.02 -0.11 41.08
N ALA A 88 20.00 0.78 41.22
CA ALA A 88 20.66 1.10 42.49
C ALA A 88 19.72 1.88 43.42
N ALA A 89 19.05 2.93 42.91
CA ALA A 89 18.06 3.71 43.68
C ALA A 89 16.88 2.84 44.14
N ALA A 90 16.39 1.95 43.27
CA ALA A 90 15.36 0.97 43.63
C ALA A 90 15.84 -0.06 44.70
N GLY A 91 17.15 -0.20 44.90
CA GLY A 91 17.74 -1.03 45.95
C GLY A 91 17.88 -0.31 47.30
N GLU A 92 17.97 1.02 47.31
CA GLU A 92 18.04 1.84 48.52
C GLU A 92 16.65 2.14 49.10
N GLU A 93 15.62 2.20 48.26
CA GLU A 93 14.23 2.50 48.62
C GLU A 93 13.34 1.25 48.83
N VAL A 94 13.94 0.07 49.05
CA VAL A 94 13.21 -1.20 49.23
C VAL A 94 12.31 -1.17 50.47
N GLY A 95 11.00 -1.36 50.26
CA GLY A 95 9.99 -1.39 51.32
C GLY A 95 8.94 -0.28 51.24
N GLU A 96 9.14 0.73 50.39
CA GLU A 96 8.18 1.83 50.16
C GLU A 96 7.80 1.95 48.67
N THR A 97 6.71 2.66 48.37
CA THR A 97 6.25 2.96 47.00
C THR A 97 7.26 3.88 46.32
N MET A 98 7.93 3.38 45.28
CA MET A 98 9.12 4.00 44.67
C MET A 98 8.97 4.31 43.17
N LEU A 99 7.87 3.92 42.51
CA LEU A 99 7.71 4.06 41.06
C LEU A 99 7.71 5.51 40.60
N GLN A 100 7.02 6.41 41.31
CA GLN A 100 6.99 7.82 40.91
C GLN A 100 8.36 8.48 41.08
N ASN A 101 9.05 8.22 42.19
CA ASN A 101 10.41 8.71 42.43
C ASN A 101 11.39 8.20 41.36
N LEU A 102 11.27 6.92 40.98
CA LEU A 102 12.10 6.33 39.93
C LEU A 102 11.80 6.92 38.56
N ILE A 103 10.55 7.26 38.25
CA ILE A 103 10.17 7.95 37.00
C ILE A 103 10.79 9.35 36.98
N ASP A 104 10.70 10.11 38.08
CA ASP A 104 11.25 11.46 38.16
C ASP A 104 12.77 11.46 38.08
N LEU A 105 13.43 10.53 38.78
CA LEU A 105 14.87 10.32 38.70
C LEU A 105 15.30 9.90 37.29
N ALA A 106 14.52 9.04 36.63
CA ALA A 106 14.78 8.63 35.25
C ALA A 106 14.67 9.83 34.30
N CYS A 107 13.65 10.67 34.44
CA CYS A 107 13.49 11.89 33.64
C CYS A 107 14.68 12.84 33.83
N ALA A 108 15.13 13.04 35.07
CA ALA A 108 16.27 13.90 35.38
C ALA A 108 17.59 13.36 34.80
N LYS A 109 17.83 12.05 34.92
CA LYS A 109 19.05 11.39 34.40
C LYS A 109 19.05 11.32 32.88
N LEU A 110 17.90 11.05 32.26
CA LEU A 110 17.73 11.08 30.80
C LEU A 110 17.94 12.49 30.26
N SER A 111 17.43 13.51 30.96
CA SER A 111 17.71 14.92 30.65
C SER A 111 19.20 15.26 30.73
N ALA A 112 19.87 14.81 31.79
CA ALA A 112 21.31 15.02 31.97
C ALA A 112 22.16 14.26 30.93
N ALA A 113 21.67 13.10 30.45
CA ALA A 113 22.30 12.33 29.37
C ALA A 113 22.09 12.95 27.97
N GLY A 114 21.34 14.05 27.88
CA GLY A 114 21.16 14.83 26.66
C GLY A 114 19.78 14.75 26.00
N LEU A 115 18.82 14.02 26.58
CA LEU A 115 17.44 14.00 26.08
C LEU A 115 16.68 15.23 26.57
N LYS A 116 16.49 16.22 25.70
CA LYS A 116 15.62 17.35 26.01
C LYS A 116 14.15 16.98 25.74
N PRO A 117 13.20 17.50 26.55
CA PRO A 117 11.78 17.46 26.20
C PRO A 117 11.61 18.15 24.82
N GLY A 118 11.23 17.40 23.78
CA GLY A 118 10.88 17.90 22.45
C GLY A 118 11.81 17.48 21.30
N LYS A 119 12.75 16.53 21.48
CA LYS A 119 13.56 16.00 20.36
C LYS A 119 13.63 14.48 20.39
N SER A 120 12.82 13.81 19.57
CA SER A 120 13.03 12.40 19.20
C SER A 120 13.83 12.32 17.90
N VAL A 121 15.10 11.93 18.03
CA VAL A 121 15.97 11.53 16.93
C VAL A 121 15.89 10.00 16.86
N LYS A 122 15.33 9.43 15.80
CA LYS A 122 15.32 7.97 15.68
C LYS A 122 16.60 7.49 14.99
N VAL A 123 17.58 7.04 15.79
CA VAL A 123 18.62 6.11 15.37
C VAL A 123 18.16 4.71 15.73
N SER A 124 18.16 3.83 14.72
CA SER A 124 17.99 2.39 14.85
C SER A 124 18.95 1.78 15.86
N GLY A 125 18.48 0.83 16.69
CA GLY A 125 19.39 0.12 17.56
C GLY A 125 18.74 -0.98 18.40
N ASP A 126 18.55 -2.11 17.76
CA ASP A 126 18.30 -3.44 18.34
C ASP A 126 19.18 -3.71 19.58
N THR A 127 18.62 -4.38 20.59
CA THR A 127 19.34 -5.09 21.65
C THR A 127 18.34 -6.00 22.38
N ASP A 128 18.65 -7.23 22.77
CA ASP A 128 19.80 -8.10 22.54
C ASP A 128 19.46 -9.43 23.26
N LEU A 129 20.12 -10.52 22.87
CA LEU A 129 20.78 -11.56 23.70
C LEU A 129 19.99 -12.16 24.91
N CYS A 130 20.03 -13.47 25.17
CA CYS A 130 21.24 -14.20 25.58
C CYS A 130 20.87 -15.68 25.86
N ASP A 131 21.71 -16.63 25.44
CA ASP A 131 22.59 -17.48 26.27
C ASP A 131 21.94 -18.77 26.81
N THR A 132 22.58 -19.95 26.88
CA THR A 132 23.99 -20.22 27.17
C THR A 132 24.43 -21.59 26.61
N LYS A 133 25.74 -21.71 26.37
CA LYS A 133 26.48 -22.93 26.06
C LYS A 133 26.43 -23.96 27.20
N ASN A 134 26.36 -25.25 26.87
CA ASN A 134 27.18 -26.23 27.60
C ASN A 134 27.68 -27.39 26.74
N LYS A 135 28.99 -27.69 26.90
CA LYS A 135 29.75 -28.75 26.26
C LYS A 135 29.46 -30.10 26.93
N LYS A 136 29.37 -31.21 26.15
CA LYS A 136 30.17 -32.43 26.39
C LYS A 136 30.01 -33.51 25.31
N LYS A 137 31.17 -34.07 24.96
CA LYS A 137 31.47 -35.22 24.10
C LYS A 137 30.76 -36.51 24.54
N LYS A 138 30.31 -37.32 23.57
CA LYS A 138 30.71 -38.72 23.26
C LYS A 138 29.62 -39.39 22.39
N ASN A 139 29.86 -39.62 21.11
CA ASN A 139 30.49 -40.80 20.49
C ASN A 139 29.48 -41.92 20.14
N LYS A 140 29.24 -42.05 18.82
CA LYS A 140 29.22 -43.30 18.03
C LYS A 140 28.16 -44.36 18.38
N GLN A 141 27.22 -44.57 17.45
CA GLN A 141 27.14 -45.84 16.71
C GLN A 141 26.27 -45.74 15.44
N ARG A 142 26.88 -46.18 14.33
CA ARG A 142 26.25 -46.51 13.04
C ARG A 142 25.54 -47.86 13.14
N LYS A 143 24.36 -47.99 12.53
CA LYS A 143 23.91 -49.20 11.80
C LYS A 143 22.71 -48.82 10.91
N GLN A 144 22.96 -48.59 9.62
CA GLN A 144 22.73 -49.48 8.47
C GLN A 144 21.33 -49.38 7.85
N LYS A 145 21.38 -48.80 6.66
CA LYS A 145 20.52 -48.91 5.48
C LYS A 145 19.98 -50.32 5.21
N SER A 146 18.72 -50.40 4.79
CA SER A 146 18.23 -51.43 3.87
C SER A 146 17.43 -50.75 2.76
N ASP A 147 17.98 -50.79 1.56
CA ASP A 147 17.38 -50.33 0.31
C ASP A 147 16.18 -51.21 -0.09
N LYS A 148 15.11 -50.60 -0.61
CA LYS A 148 14.85 -50.54 -2.07
C LYS A 148 13.58 -49.74 -2.36
N GLU A 149 13.81 -48.54 -2.86
CA GLU A 149 12.95 -47.84 -3.81
C GLU A 149 13.03 -48.54 -5.18
N GLN A 150 11.89 -48.53 -5.88
CA GLN A 150 11.84 -48.28 -7.31
C GLN A 150 10.60 -47.42 -7.53
N ASP A 151 10.81 -46.11 -7.68
CA ASP A 151 10.01 -45.29 -8.57
C ASP A 151 10.96 -44.33 -9.29
N ASP A 152 10.75 -44.21 -10.59
CA ASP A 152 11.66 -43.68 -11.58
C ASP A 152 11.69 -42.15 -11.58
N GLY A 153 12.89 -41.60 -11.82
CA GLY A 153 13.06 -40.39 -12.61
C GLY A 153 12.75 -39.04 -11.97
N ASP A 154 13.69 -38.51 -11.19
CA ASP A 154 13.93 -37.06 -11.20
C ASP A 154 15.46 -36.81 -11.11
N GLU A 155 16.08 -36.64 -12.27
CA GLU A 155 17.48 -36.21 -12.37
C GLU A 155 17.61 -34.85 -11.65
N LYS A 156 18.32 -34.81 -10.52
CA LYS A 156 18.51 -33.57 -9.74
C LYS A 156 19.19 -32.52 -10.62
N LEU A 157 18.41 -31.54 -11.07
CA LEU A 157 18.88 -30.43 -11.88
C LEU A 157 20.02 -29.68 -11.14
N PRO A 158 21.03 -29.14 -11.87
CA PRO A 158 22.16 -28.44 -11.26
C PRO A 158 21.71 -27.35 -10.28
N PRO A 159 22.33 -27.21 -9.10
CA PRO A 159 21.94 -26.20 -8.14
C PRO A 159 22.14 -24.80 -8.74
N MET A 160 21.09 -23.97 -8.67
CA MET A 160 21.13 -22.56 -9.10
C MET A 160 21.30 -21.67 -7.88
N LYS A 161 22.04 -20.57 -8.02
CA LYS A 161 22.17 -19.56 -6.97
C LYS A 161 20.81 -18.95 -6.62
N THR A 162 20.63 -18.61 -5.35
CA THR A 162 19.35 -18.11 -4.84
C THR A 162 19.18 -16.62 -5.17
N ALA A 163 17.94 -16.12 -5.13
CA ALA A 163 17.67 -14.70 -5.29
C ALA A 163 18.42 -13.84 -4.26
N SER A 164 18.68 -14.38 -3.06
CA SER A 164 19.46 -13.70 -2.01
C SER A 164 20.93 -13.54 -2.38
N ASP A 165 21.51 -14.55 -3.04
CA ASP A 165 22.89 -14.49 -3.51
C ASP A 165 23.06 -13.42 -4.61
N VAL A 166 22.07 -13.29 -5.49
CA VAL A 166 22.04 -12.25 -6.55
C VAL A 166 21.93 -10.85 -5.94
N VAL A 167 21.05 -10.65 -4.97
CA VAL A 167 20.90 -9.38 -4.24
C VAL A 167 22.21 -8.99 -3.57
N ASN A 168 22.84 -9.92 -2.85
CA ASN A 168 24.13 -9.67 -2.20
C ASN A 168 25.21 -9.32 -3.25
N ARG A 169 25.23 -9.99 -4.39
CA ARG A 169 26.19 -9.65 -5.46
C ARG A 169 26.00 -8.22 -5.95
N ILE A 170 24.78 -7.76 -6.17
CA ILE A 170 24.50 -6.38 -6.64
C ILE A 170 24.78 -5.34 -5.54
N ILE A 171 24.58 -5.69 -4.25
CA ILE A 171 24.85 -4.77 -3.13
C ILE A 171 26.35 -4.56 -2.90
N TRP A 172 27.13 -5.65 -3.00
CA TRP A 172 28.54 -5.70 -2.58
C TRP A 172 29.55 -5.62 -3.73
N ASP A 173 29.12 -5.62 -4.99
CA ASP A 173 30.02 -5.51 -6.15
C ASP A 173 30.08 -4.07 -6.64
N ASP A 174 31.20 -3.40 -6.38
CA ASP A 174 31.40 -1.98 -6.71
C ASP A 174 31.41 -1.70 -8.22
N GLY A 175 31.55 -2.74 -9.06
CA GLY A 175 31.49 -2.64 -10.52
C GLY A 175 30.07 -2.65 -11.11
N LEU A 176 29.03 -2.78 -10.29
CA LEU A 176 27.63 -2.87 -10.73
C LEU A 176 26.84 -1.64 -10.28
N GLU A 177 26.35 -0.84 -11.23
CA GLU A 177 25.48 0.29 -10.93
C GLU A 177 24.07 -0.19 -10.56
N LYS A 178 23.63 0.10 -9.33
CA LYS A 178 22.39 -0.42 -8.75
C LYS A 178 21.14 0.08 -9.49
N ASP A 179 21.20 1.29 -10.03
CA ASP A 179 20.06 1.93 -10.71
C ASP A 179 19.72 1.28 -12.06
N ASP A 180 20.69 0.58 -12.68
CA ASP A 180 20.47 -0.16 -13.94
C ASP A 180 19.77 -1.52 -13.74
N PHE A 181 19.60 -1.97 -12.49
CA PHE A 181 18.95 -3.24 -12.19
C PHE A 181 17.46 -3.07 -11.90
N ILE A 182 16.65 -3.96 -12.47
CA ILE A 182 15.21 -4.05 -12.23
C ILE A 182 14.88 -5.42 -11.62
N VAL A 183 14.06 -5.41 -10.57
CA VAL A 183 13.61 -6.61 -9.87
C VAL A 183 12.16 -6.91 -10.21
N GLY A 184 11.92 -8.10 -10.76
CA GLY A 184 10.58 -8.65 -10.95
C GLY A 184 10.17 -9.52 -9.77
N TYR A 185 9.11 -9.14 -9.04
CA TYR A 185 8.62 -9.87 -7.88
C TYR A 185 7.09 -10.03 -7.89
N PHE A 186 6.59 -11.09 -7.26
CA PHE A 186 5.15 -11.24 -7.04
C PHE A 186 4.74 -10.50 -5.76
N ASP A 187 4.02 -9.41 -5.91
CA ASP A 187 3.35 -8.74 -4.80
C ASP A 187 2.15 -9.57 -4.30
N ARG A 188 1.85 -9.49 -2.99
CA ARG A 188 0.75 -10.26 -2.37
C ARG A 188 -0.60 -9.91 -2.97
N PHE A 189 -0.75 -8.69 -3.45
CA PHE A 189 -2.04 -8.13 -3.83
C PHE A 189 -2.08 -7.72 -5.31
N ARG A 190 -0.93 -7.39 -5.92
CA ARG A 190 -0.84 -6.86 -7.28
C ARG A 190 -0.23 -7.79 -8.34
N GLY A 191 0.14 -9.02 -7.95
CA GLY A 191 0.74 -9.97 -8.89
C GLY A 191 2.17 -9.59 -9.28
N LEU A 192 2.60 -9.90 -10.51
CA LEU A 192 3.99 -9.66 -10.94
C LEU A 192 4.24 -8.16 -11.16
N MET A 193 5.12 -7.58 -10.34
CA MET A 193 5.54 -6.18 -10.42
C MET A 193 7.02 -6.08 -10.75
N GLU A 194 7.40 -5.01 -11.46
CA GLU A 194 8.79 -4.62 -11.73
C GLU A 194 9.09 -3.28 -11.05
N ARG A 195 10.22 -3.16 -10.37
CA ARG A 195 10.74 -1.90 -9.81
C ARG A 195 12.26 -1.88 -9.88
N SER A 196 12.86 -0.68 -9.81
CA SER A 196 14.32 -0.54 -9.73
C SER A 196 14.87 -1.20 -8.48
N PHE A 197 16.10 -1.70 -8.55
CA PHE A 197 16.77 -2.35 -7.43
C PHE A 197 16.96 -1.41 -6.24
N SER A 198 17.21 -0.12 -6.51
CA SER A 198 17.37 0.94 -5.51
C SER A 198 16.07 1.34 -4.82
N ALA A 199 14.91 1.01 -5.41
CA ALA A 199 13.61 1.26 -4.77
C ALA A 199 13.29 0.26 -3.64
N PHE A 200 14.10 -0.79 -3.46
CA PHE A 200 13.88 -1.78 -2.41
C PHE A 200 14.85 -1.62 -1.25
N SER A 201 14.31 -1.75 -0.03
CA SER A 201 15.15 -2.07 1.12
C SER A 201 15.42 -3.58 1.15
N TRP A 202 16.70 -3.93 1.21
CA TRP A 202 17.18 -5.32 1.23
C TRP A 202 17.50 -5.83 2.64
N GLU A 203 17.17 -5.03 3.66
CA GLU A 203 17.24 -5.37 5.08
C GLU A 203 16.14 -6.38 5.47
N ASP A 204 16.15 -6.87 6.71
CA ASP A 204 15.17 -7.86 7.15
C ASP A 204 13.77 -7.23 7.19
N LEU A 205 12.75 -7.94 6.70
CA LEU A 205 11.38 -7.43 6.63
C LEU A 205 10.81 -7.01 7.99
N ALA A 206 11.38 -7.53 9.08
CA ALA A 206 11.00 -7.21 10.45
C ALA A 206 11.57 -5.86 10.94
N SER A 207 12.54 -5.27 10.23
CA SER A 207 13.22 -4.02 10.61
C SER A 207 12.85 -2.82 9.73
N VAL A 208 11.99 -2.99 8.73
CA VAL A 208 11.66 -1.95 7.74
C VAL A 208 10.30 -1.33 8.05
N ASP A 209 10.25 0.01 8.11
CA ASP A 209 9.04 0.80 8.38
C ASP A 209 7.96 0.64 7.28
N TYR A 210 6.71 1.00 7.61
CA TYR A 210 5.53 0.83 6.73
C TYR A 210 5.62 1.53 5.37
N ASP A 211 6.56 2.48 5.21
CA ASP A 211 6.66 3.35 4.05
C ASP A 211 7.76 2.89 3.06
N VAL A 212 8.56 1.89 3.45
CA VAL A 212 9.71 1.43 2.68
C VAL A 212 9.38 0.08 2.01
N LEU A 213 9.51 0.04 0.69
CA LEU A 213 9.21 -1.16 -0.12
C LEU A 213 10.21 -2.28 0.16
N ALA A 214 9.91 -3.16 1.12
CA ALA A 214 10.65 -4.39 1.34
C ALA A 214 9.92 -5.58 0.71
N VAL A 215 10.61 -6.30 -0.18
CA VAL A 215 10.05 -7.47 -0.86
C VAL A 215 10.59 -8.76 -0.27
N PRO A 216 9.71 -9.69 0.16
CA PRO A 216 10.15 -11.01 0.59
C PRO A 216 10.93 -11.75 -0.50
N LYS A 217 12.15 -12.17 -0.17
CA LYS A 217 13.12 -12.80 -1.08
C LYS A 217 12.56 -14.03 -1.84
N HIS A 218 11.61 -14.76 -1.24
CA HIS A 218 10.96 -15.91 -1.89
C HIS A 218 10.00 -15.53 -3.03
N ARG A 219 9.55 -14.26 -3.08
CA ARG A 219 8.61 -13.72 -4.07
C ARG A 219 9.30 -13.14 -5.31
N ILE A 220 10.62 -13.00 -5.27
CA ILE A 220 11.39 -12.53 -6.43
C ILE A 220 11.43 -13.63 -7.48
N GLN A 221 11.17 -13.25 -8.72
CA GLN A 221 11.11 -14.16 -9.86
C GLN A 221 12.23 -13.95 -10.85
N TYR A 222 12.64 -12.72 -11.13
CA TYR A 222 13.76 -12.45 -12.01
C TYR A 222 14.43 -11.11 -11.69
N PHE A 223 15.67 -10.97 -12.14
CA PHE A 223 16.43 -9.73 -12.19
C PHE A 223 16.73 -9.39 -13.65
N LYS A 224 16.58 -8.11 -14.01
CA LYS A 224 16.99 -7.55 -15.30
C LYS A 224 18.11 -6.53 -15.07
N TYR A 225 19.01 -6.44 -16.04
CA TYR A 225 19.94 -5.33 -16.19
C TYR A 225 19.53 -4.58 -17.45
N LYS A 226 19.13 -3.31 -17.32
CA LYS A 226 18.40 -2.56 -18.36
C LYS A 226 17.22 -3.39 -18.88
N ASP A 227 17.28 -3.87 -20.12
CA ASP A 227 16.22 -4.70 -20.73
C ASP A 227 16.53 -6.21 -20.81
N VAL A 228 17.69 -6.65 -20.32
CA VAL A 228 18.15 -8.04 -20.43
C VAL A 228 17.92 -8.79 -19.12
N LYS A 229 17.18 -9.90 -19.17
CA LYS A 229 17.01 -10.80 -18.00
C LYS A 229 18.33 -11.49 -17.66
N VAL A 230 18.94 -11.09 -16.55
CA VAL A 230 20.22 -11.63 -16.05
C VAL A 230 20.03 -12.83 -15.14
N TRP A 231 18.89 -12.94 -14.45
CA TRP A 231 18.57 -14.09 -13.60
C TRP A 231 17.06 -14.34 -13.64
N ASP A 232 16.61 -15.57 -13.93
CA ASP A 232 15.19 -15.93 -14.01
C ASP A 232 14.94 -17.28 -13.33
N LYS A 233 14.13 -17.26 -12.26
CA LYS A 233 13.79 -18.41 -11.41
C LYS A 233 12.97 -19.45 -12.16
N SER A 234 12.05 -19.02 -13.02
CA SER A 234 11.14 -19.92 -13.76
C SER A 234 11.85 -20.58 -14.93
N ARG A 235 12.73 -19.82 -15.61
CA ARG A 235 13.51 -20.32 -16.75
C ARG A 235 14.83 -20.99 -16.36
N ARG A 236 15.18 -20.95 -15.06
CA ARG A 236 16.44 -21.46 -14.49
C ARG A 236 17.69 -20.90 -15.19
N VAL A 237 17.63 -19.63 -15.57
CA VAL A 237 18.72 -18.89 -16.23
C VAL A 237 19.43 -18.09 -15.15
N ASP A 238 20.74 -18.26 -15.03
CA ASP A 238 21.59 -17.47 -14.13
C ASP A 238 22.81 -16.98 -14.91
N ASN A 239 22.65 -15.84 -15.55
CA ASN A 239 23.74 -15.12 -16.20
C ASN A 239 24.47 -14.18 -15.23
N VAL A 240 24.13 -14.20 -13.93
CA VAL A 240 24.82 -13.41 -12.91
C VAL A 240 26.09 -14.14 -12.48
N PHE A 241 25.96 -15.43 -12.16
CA PHE A 241 27.06 -16.30 -11.75
C PHE A 241 27.48 -17.32 -12.82
N GLY A 242 26.76 -17.40 -13.95
CA GLY A 242 26.98 -18.43 -14.97
C GLY A 242 26.61 -19.84 -14.49
N SER A 243 25.65 -19.96 -13.57
CA SER A 243 25.20 -21.23 -13.01
C SER A 243 23.94 -21.76 -13.72
N ALA A 244 23.57 -23.03 -13.47
CA ALA A 244 22.43 -23.69 -14.11
C ALA A 244 22.46 -23.66 -15.66
N LYS A 245 21.51 -22.98 -16.32
CA LYS A 245 21.45 -22.85 -17.79
C LYS A 245 22.04 -21.52 -18.32
N GLY A 246 22.62 -20.69 -17.45
CA GLY A 246 23.29 -19.47 -17.86
C GLY A 246 24.63 -19.76 -18.50
N THR A 247 24.90 -19.18 -19.67
CA THR A 247 26.16 -19.39 -20.42
C THR A 247 27.14 -18.23 -20.25
N LYS A 248 26.72 -17.13 -19.62
CA LYS A 248 27.47 -15.88 -19.50
C LYS A 248 27.52 -15.43 -18.04
N THR A 249 28.52 -14.62 -17.69
CA THR A 249 28.59 -13.92 -16.40
C THR A 249 28.06 -12.49 -16.54
N ILE A 250 27.78 -11.83 -15.41
CA ILE A 250 27.18 -10.48 -15.41
C ILE A 250 28.05 -9.47 -16.18
N ASP A 251 29.37 -9.58 -16.05
CA ASP A 251 30.33 -8.68 -16.72
C ASP A 251 30.28 -8.79 -18.26
N VAL A 252 29.99 -9.99 -18.77
CA VAL A 252 29.85 -10.23 -20.22
C VAL A 252 28.54 -9.63 -20.71
N VAL A 253 27.46 -9.76 -19.94
CA VAL A 253 26.15 -9.18 -20.28
C VAL A 253 26.22 -7.66 -20.29
N ILE A 254 26.88 -7.05 -19.30
CA ILE A 254 27.05 -5.60 -19.23
C ILE A 254 27.80 -5.09 -20.45
N ARG A 255 28.95 -5.71 -20.79
CA ARG A 255 29.73 -5.32 -21.97
C ARG A 255 28.94 -5.42 -23.27
N GLU A 256 28.18 -6.50 -23.47
CA GLU A 256 27.35 -6.68 -24.66
C GLU A 256 26.24 -5.62 -24.77
N VAL A 257 25.64 -5.22 -23.65
CA VAL A 257 24.60 -4.19 -23.62
C VAL A 257 25.19 -2.80 -23.83
N GLU A 258 26.33 -2.47 -23.22
CA GLU A 258 27.03 -1.21 -23.44
C GLU A 258 27.53 -1.06 -24.88
N ASP A 259 28.05 -2.13 -25.48
CA ASP A 259 28.48 -2.12 -26.89
C ASP A 259 27.29 -1.91 -27.82
N ARG A 260 26.13 -2.52 -27.53
CA ARG A 260 24.89 -2.28 -28.27
C ARG A 260 24.41 -0.84 -28.13
N ASP A 261 24.36 -0.31 -26.92
CA ASP A 261 23.92 1.07 -26.64
C ASP A 261 24.85 2.09 -27.35
N ARG A 262 26.17 1.82 -27.39
CA ARG A 262 27.15 2.62 -28.13
C ARG A 262 26.89 2.62 -29.64
N VAL A 263 26.62 1.45 -30.23
CA VAL A 263 26.30 1.33 -31.67
C VAL A 263 25.01 2.09 -31.99
N GLU A 264 23.95 1.92 -31.18
CA GLU A 264 22.68 2.62 -31.36
C GLU A 264 22.81 4.14 -31.21
N GLN A 265 23.61 4.61 -30.25
CA GLN A 265 23.92 6.04 -30.11
C GLN A 265 24.70 6.57 -31.30
N GLN A 266 25.68 5.82 -31.81
CA GLN A 266 26.48 6.21 -32.98
C GLN A 266 25.63 6.27 -34.26
N GLU A 267 24.65 5.37 -34.41
CA GLU A 267 23.68 5.42 -35.50
C GLU A 267 22.72 6.59 -35.36
N ARG A 268 22.19 6.86 -34.16
CA ARG A 268 21.35 8.04 -33.87
C ARG A 268 22.09 9.34 -34.15
N LEU A 269 23.34 9.46 -33.72
CA LEU A 269 24.21 10.62 -33.98
C LEU A 269 24.47 10.80 -35.49
N LYS A 270 24.66 9.73 -36.26
CA LYS A 270 24.79 9.80 -37.72
C LYS A 270 23.50 10.30 -38.40
N THR A 271 22.32 9.88 -37.92
CA THR A 271 21.03 10.40 -38.43
C THR A 271 20.78 11.86 -38.06
N VAL A 272 21.21 12.31 -36.88
CA VAL A 272 21.05 13.71 -36.44
C VAL A 272 22.05 14.64 -37.14
N HIS A 273 23.29 14.19 -37.37
CA HIS A 273 24.30 14.97 -38.09
C HIS A 273 23.97 15.17 -39.58
N ALA A 274 23.17 14.28 -40.18
CA ALA A 274 22.63 14.44 -41.53
C ALA A 274 21.48 15.48 -41.61
N ALA A 275 20.83 15.80 -40.49
CA ALA A 275 19.70 16.72 -40.42
C ALA A 275 20.10 18.17 -40.01
N ALA A 276 21.33 18.38 -39.51
CA ALA A 276 21.77 19.63 -38.90
C ALA A 276 22.53 20.61 -39.84
N GLU A 277 22.63 20.36 -41.14
CA GLU A 277 23.21 21.32 -42.11
C GLU A 277 22.24 22.46 -42.51
N LYS A 278 21.62 23.15 -41.53
CA LYS A 278 21.05 24.49 -41.76
C LYS A 278 21.23 25.37 -40.51
N PRO A 279 21.82 26.58 -40.64
CA PRO A 279 22.11 27.42 -39.49
C PRO A 279 20.95 28.39 -39.20
N ARG A 280 20.64 28.60 -37.90
CA ARG A 280 20.30 29.93 -37.40
C ARG A 280 20.44 30.08 -35.88
N GLU A 281 20.81 31.29 -35.53
CA GLU A 281 21.42 31.77 -34.29
C GLU A 281 20.43 32.15 -33.18
N SER A 282 21.05 32.22 -31.99
CA SER A 282 20.83 33.09 -30.83
C SER A 282 19.53 32.98 -30.02
N ALA A 283 19.73 32.60 -28.76
CA ALA A 283 18.78 32.61 -27.66
C ALA A 283 19.34 33.46 -26.51
N GLU A 284 18.50 34.30 -25.93
CA GLU A 284 18.44 34.85 -24.56
C GLU A 284 17.16 35.73 -24.53
N SER A 285 16.40 35.96 -23.48
CA SER A 285 16.29 35.52 -22.08
C SER A 285 14.98 36.15 -21.52
N TYR A 286 14.57 35.74 -20.31
CA TYR A 286 13.56 36.38 -19.41
C TYR A 286 12.10 36.44 -19.91
N SER A 287 11.05 36.28 -19.13
CA SER A 287 10.75 35.83 -17.75
C SER A 287 9.21 35.86 -17.66
N ASP A 288 8.59 35.04 -16.81
CA ASP A 288 7.57 35.53 -15.87
C ASP A 288 7.11 34.42 -14.93
N ASP A 289 6.93 34.84 -13.68
CA ASP A 289 6.46 34.13 -12.49
C ASP A 289 5.12 33.40 -12.69
N TYR A 290 4.88 32.33 -11.92
CA TYR A 290 3.75 32.20 -10.98
C TYR A 290 4.00 31.07 -9.96
N GLU A 291 3.38 31.28 -8.80
CA GLU A 291 3.55 30.62 -7.50
C GLU A 291 2.86 29.24 -7.39
N ASP A 292 3.34 28.46 -6.44
CA ASP A 292 2.94 27.07 -6.11
C ASP A 292 1.95 27.03 -4.93
N ASP A 293 0.94 26.16 -5.01
CA ASP A 293 0.14 25.64 -3.88
C ASP A 293 -0.40 24.22 -4.23
N ASP A 294 -0.29 23.33 -3.25
CA ASP A 294 -1.19 22.21 -2.88
C ASP A 294 -1.03 20.76 -3.43
N ASP A 295 -0.97 19.84 -2.44
CA ASP A 295 -1.63 18.53 -2.32
C ASP A 295 -1.59 17.53 -3.50
N ASP A 296 -0.59 16.63 -3.50
CA ASP A 296 -0.56 15.43 -4.37
C ASP A 296 -1.46 14.29 -3.79
N ASP A 297 -2.78 14.52 -3.75
CA ASP A 297 -3.76 13.45 -4.02
C ASP A 297 -4.08 13.63 -5.51
N ASP A 298 -3.59 12.77 -6.41
CA ASP A 298 -3.83 12.81 -7.88
C ASP A 298 -4.95 11.82 -8.29
N ASP A 299 -6.16 12.34 -8.51
CA ASP A 299 -7.40 11.76 -9.06
C ASP A 299 -8.12 12.90 -9.82
N ASP A 300 -7.41 13.72 -10.59
CA ASP A 300 -8.04 14.90 -11.19
C ASP A 300 -9.16 14.51 -12.15
N ASP A 301 -10.37 14.98 -11.85
CA ASP A 301 -11.60 14.88 -12.63
C ASP A 301 -12.60 13.75 -12.28
N ASP A 302 -13.80 14.23 -11.98
CA ASP A 302 -15.00 13.64 -11.43
C ASP A 302 -15.85 12.91 -12.52
N GLY A 303 -15.18 12.35 -13.52
CA GLY A 303 -15.72 11.28 -14.36
C GLY A 303 -15.83 10.00 -13.54
N ILE A 304 -17.03 9.41 -13.46
CA ILE A 304 -17.30 8.21 -12.68
C ILE A 304 -16.34 7.07 -13.09
N THR A 305 -15.27 6.90 -12.33
CA THR A 305 -14.41 5.74 -12.45
C THR A 305 -14.36 5.12 -11.07
N VAL A 306 -15.06 4.00 -10.94
CA VAL A 306 -15.11 3.18 -9.73
C VAL A 306 -14.69 1.79 -10.16
N THR A 307 -13.39 1.53 -10.16
CA THR A 307 -12.82 0.17 -10.15
C THR A 307 -12.33 -0.11 -8.74
N ILE A 308 -12.70 -1.27 -8.21
CA ILE A 308 -12.91 -1.53 -6.78
C ILE A 308 -11.84 -2.44 -6.19
N GLY A 309 -11.31 -2.08 -5.02
CA GLY A 309 -10.73 -3.03 -4.08
C GLY A 309 -11.75 -3.46 -3.01
N ALA A 310 -11.80 -4.75 -2.69
CA ALA A 310 -12.56 -5.32 -1.60
C ALA A 310 -11.66 -5.60 -0.39
N SER A 311 -11.98 -4.99 0.75
CA SER A 311 -11.96 -5.56 2.12
C SER A 311 -12.34 -4.46 3.10
N ALA A 312 -13.48 -4.61 3.77
CA ALA A 312 -13.98 -3.69 4.79
C ALA A 312 -13.37 -4.04 6.16
N GLY A 313 -12.80 -3.03 6.83
CA GLY A 313 -12.40 -3.04 8.24
C GLY A 313 -12.49 -1.61 8.77
N ILE A 314 -13.16 -1.43 9.89
CA ILE A 314 -13.84 -0.20 10.34
C ILE A 314 -12.90 0.80 11.07
N GLY A 315 -13.13 2.10 10.83
CA GLY A 315 -12.89 3.26 11.73
C GLY A 315 -11.46 3.82 11.82
N GLU A 316 -11.21 5.11 12.02
CA GLU A 316 -12.04 6.30 12.20
C GLU A 316 -11.17 7.55 11.94
N HIS A 317 -11.80 8.64 11.52
CA HIS A 317 -11.19 9.89 10.99
C HIS A 317 -10.77 10.89 12.07
N GLN A 318 -9.94 11.86 11.64
CA GLN A 318 -10.04 13.34 11.85
C GLN A 318 -8.71 13.98 12.31
N ASN A 319 -8.39 15.26 12.05
CA ASN A 319 -8.63 16.26 10.99
C ASN A 319 -7.91 17.56 11.43
N LYS A 320 -7.47 18.41 10.47
CA LYS A 320 -7.33 19.90 10.55
C LYS A 320 -6.26 20.52 11.51
N ASP A 321 -5.62 21.69 11.31
CA ASP A 321 -5.75 22.87 10.41
C ASP A 321 -4.44 23.74 10.41
N LYS A 322 -4.27 24.60 9.38
CA LYS A 322 -3.22 25.64 9.02
C LYS A 322 -2.98 26.76 10.10
N PRO A 323 -2.05 27.77 10.03
CA PRO A 323 -1.30 28.39 8.89
C PRO A 323 0.18 28.86 9.12
N LYS A 324 0.72 29.54 8.07
CA LYS A 324 2.09 30.01 7.67
C LYS A 324 2.74 31.15 8.50
N GLU A 325 4.07 31.20 8.60
CA GLU A 325 4.98 32.27 8.06
C GLU A 325 6.45 32.25 8.60
N GLY A 326 7.41 32.36 7.65
CA GLY A 326 8.71 33.06 7.69
C GLY A 326 9.86 32.50 8.57
N SER A 327 11.11 32.38 8.14
CA SER A 327 11.82 32.74 6.89
C SER A 327 13.30 32.35 7.04
N ALA A 328 13.94 31.98 5.92
CA ALA A 328 15.38 32.09 5.59
C ALA A 328 16.37 31.21 6.38
N GLU A 329 17.45 30.65 5.82
CA GLU A 329 18.03 30.51 4.47
C GLU A 329 19.19 29.52 4.68
N LEU A 330 19.50 28.66 3.70
CA LEU A 330 20.84 28.40 3.15
C LEU A 330 20.81 27.18 2.22
N VAL A 331 21.62 27.30 1.16
CA VAL A 331 21.43 26.78 -0.20
C VAL A 331 22.41 25.62 -0.49
N GLU A 332 22.10 24.89 -1.58
CA GLU A 332 22.96 24.04 -2.45
C GLU A 332 22.98 22.54 -2.09
N GLU A 333 22.89 21.58 -3.02
CA GLU A 333 22.95 21.57 -4.48
C GLU A 333 22.32 20.28 -5.05
N ASN A 334 21.82 20.39 -6.28
CA ASN A 334 21.15 19.47 -7.21
C ASN A 334 21.42 17.94 -7.16
N GLY A 335 20.37 17.15 -7.41
CA GLY A 335 20.48 15.76 -7.89
C GLY A 335 19.14 15.02 -7.93
N ALA A 336 18.45 15.04 -9.07
CA ALA A 336 17.15 14.40 -9.28
C ALA A 336 17.23 12.86 -9.29
N VAL A 337 16.51 12.15 -8.41
CA VAL A 337 15.97 10.79 -8.65
C VAL A 337 14.81 10.49 -7.68
N GLY A 338 13.62 10.10 -8.17
CA GLY A 338 12.68 9.32 -7.35
C GLY A 338 11.16 9.51 -7.54
N GLY A 339 10.70 10.50 -8.31
CA GLY A 339 9.28 10.60 -8.67
C GLY A 339 8.96 9.72 -9.86
N PHE A 340 7.91 8.89 -9.81
CA PHE A 340 7.26 8.46 -11.05
C PHE A 340 6.85 9.73 -11.80
N ASP A 341 7.41 9.92 -13.00
CA ASP A 341 7.11 11.04 -13.88
C ASP A 341 5.58 11.16 -14.07
N ARG A 342 4.99 12.30 -13.69
CA ARG A 342 3.55 12.61 -13.81
C ARG A 342 3.04 12.30 -15.22
N PHE A 343 3.91 12.44 -16.21
CA PHE A 343 3.66 12.16 -17.62
C PHE A 343 3.10 10.76 -17.92
N TRP A 344 3.51 9.71 -17.19
CA TRP A 344 3.06 8.34 -17.47
C TRP A 344 1.80 7.94 -16.69
N ARG A 345 1.51 8.64 -15.57
CA ARG A 345 0.36 8.35 -14.69
C ARG A 345 -0.96 8.70 -15.40
N ASP A 346 -0.98 9.82 -16.13
CA ASP A 346 -2.14 10.25 -16.91
C ASP A 346 -2.35 9.41 -18.19
N LYS A 347 -1.26 8.98 -18.84
CA LYS A 347 -1.35 8.19 -20.09
C LYS A 347 -1.89 6.77 -19.92
N LEU A 348 -1.89 6.23 -18.70
CA LEU A 348 -2.41 4.89 -18.41
C LEU A 348 -3.77 4.91 -17.70
N ARG A 349 -4.35 6.10 -17.49
CA ARG A 349 -5.68 6.24 -16.89
C ARG A 349 -6.76 5.83 -17.90
N PRO A 350 -7.84 5.15 -17.48
CA PRO A 350 -8.97 4.94 -18.38
C PRO A 350 -9.65 6.25 -18.73
N ASN A 351 -10.13 6.37 -19.96
CA ASN A 351 -10.84 7.54 -20.49
C ASN A 351 -12.19 7.18 -21.14
N TYR A 352 -12.46 5.89 -21.35
CA TYR A 352 -13.75 5.38 -21.79
C TYR A 352 -14.15 4.18 -20.94
N PHE A 353 -15.43 3.85 -20.93
CA PHE A 353 -15.96 2.65 -20.29
C PHE A 353 -17.12 2.07 -21.08
N ILE A 354 -17.32 0.77 -20.93
CA ILE A 354 -18.53 0.11 -21.42
C ILE A 354 -19.44 -0.16 -20.22
N CYS A 355 -20.72 0.16 -20.33
CA CYS A 355 -21.67 -0.03 -19.24
C CYS A 355 -23.05 -0.50 -19.69
N VAL A 356 -23.83 -0.95 -18.70
CA VAL A 356 -25.29 -1.12 -18.78
C VAL A 356 -25.93 0.06 -18.05
N ARG A 357 -26.81 0.79 -18.72
CA ARG A 357 -27.56 1.89 -18.09
C ARG A 357 -28.66 1.34 -17.18
N ILE A 358 -28.86 1.96 -16.02
CA ILE A 358 -30.04 1.73 -15.19
C ILE A 358 -31.18 2.61 -15.73
N THR A 359 -32.25 1.98 -16.20
CA THR A 359 -33.39 2.63 -16.86
C THR A 359 -34.73 2.31 -16.21
N ASP A 360 -34.79 1.29 -15.33
CA ASP A 360 -36.02 0.96 -14.60
C ASP A 360 -36.41 2.13 -13.67
N PRO A 361 -37.58 2.77 -13.87
CA PRO A 361 -37.97 3.93 -13.08
C PRO A 361 -38.09 3.66 -11.59
N GLY A 362 -38.52 2.44 -11.20
CA GLY A 362 -38.67 2.07 -9.80
C GLY A 362 -37.33 1.90 -9.10
N VAL A 363 -36.32 1.35 -9.80
CA VAL A 363 -34.94 1.30 -9.31
C VAL A 363 -34.37 2.71 -9.14
N ILE A 364 -34.55 3.59 -10.13
CA ILE A 364 -34.06 4.97 -10.10
C ILE A 364 -34.71 5.75 -8.94
N GLU A 365 -36.03 5.68 -8.79
CA GLU A 365 -36.78 6.37 -7.73
C GLU A 365 -36.28 5.97 -6.34
N LYS A 366 -36.06 4.68 -6.11
CA LYS A 366 -35.52 4.20 -4.82
C LYS A 366 -34.08 4.65 -4.60
N ILE A 367 -33.23 4.68 -5.62
CA ILE A 367 -31.89 5.23 -5.48
C ILE A 367 -31.94 6.74 -5.14
N CYS A 368 -32.85 7.49 -5.76
CA CYS A 368 -33.10 8.89 -5.40
C CYS A 368 -33.57 9.05 -3.95
N SER A 369 -34.39 8.13 -3.42
CA SER A 369 -34.75 8.17 -1.99
C SER A 369 -33.55 7.97 -1.06
N VAL A 370 -32.52 7.23 -1.50
CA VAL A 370 -31.25 7.14 -0.78
C VAL A 370 -30.49 8.47 -0.86
N HIS A 371 -30.48 9.13 -2.02
CA HIS A 371 -29.90 10.48 -2.15
C HIS A 371 -30.55 11.45 -1.17
N ASP A 372 -31.89 11.50 -1.13
CA ASP A 372 -32.63 12.39 -0.23
C ASP A 372 -32.23 12.17 1.23
N HIS A 373 -32.12 10.91 1.67
CA HIS A 373 -31.69 10.60 3.04
C HIS A 373 -30.24 11.02 3.30
N LEU A 374 -29.31 10.75 2.38
CA LEU A 374 -27.90 11.13 2.54
C LEU A 374 -27.75 12.66 2.64
N ILE A 375 -28.51 13.39 1.81
CA ILE A 375 -28.50 14.86 1.77
C ILE A 375 -29.16 15.46 3.02
N GLU A 376 -30.24 14.86 3.53
CA GLU A 376 -30.90 15.29 4.76
C GLU A 376 -29.96 15.20 5.97
N GLN A 377 -29.16 14.13 6.05
CA GLN A 377 -28.17 13.96 7.11
C GLN A 377 -26.94 14.86 6.90
N GLU A 378 -26.49 15.03 5.65
CA GLU A 378 -25.31 15.84 5.32
C GLU A 378 -25.47 16.59 3.98
N PRO A 379 -25.92 17.86 4.00
CA PRO A 379 -26.26 18.61 2.79
C PRO A 379 -25.11 18.81 1.78
N MET A 380 -23.85 18.85 2.25
CA MET A 380 -22.67 18.99 1.39
C MET A 380 -22.51 17.82 0.41
N LEU A 381 -23.15 16.67 0.67
CA LEU A 381 -23.08 15.50 -0.21
C LEU A 381 -23.99 15.59 -1.45
N ALA A 382 -24.81 16.65 -1.58
CA ALA A 382 -25.73 16.80 -2.71
C ALA A 382 -25.00 16.74 -4.07
N GLU A 383 -23.86 17.43 -4.20
CA GLU A 383 -23.05 17.47 -5.43
C GLU A 383 -22.31 16.14 -5.69
N CYS A 384 -22.24 15.26 -4.69
CA CYS A 384 -21.60 13.94 -4.79
C CYS A 384 -22.57 12.85 -5.27
N CYS A 385 -23.87 13.13 -5.31
CA CYS A 385 -24.89 12.17 -5.75
C CYS A 385 -24.79 11.94 -7.26
N ILE A 386 -24.80 10.67 -7.69
CA ILE A 386 -24.83 10.34 -9.11
C ILE A 386 -26.26 10.56 -9.61
N PRO A 387 -26.49 11.46 -10.59
CA PRO A 387 -27.83 11.73 -11.08
C PRO A 387 -28.51 10.47 -11.59
N GLY A 388 -29.82 10.34 -11.37
CA GLY A 388 -30.59 9.16 -11.81
C GLY A 388 -30.41 8.83 -13.29
N ALA A 389 -30.32 9.87 -14.14
CA ALA A 389 -30.09 9.72 -15.57
C ALA A 389 -28.74 9.08 -15.93
N SER A 390 -27.75 9.18 -15.03
CA SER A 390 -26.36 8.71 -15.15
C SER A 390 -26.09 7.38 -14.44
N LEU A 391 -27.09 6.78 -13.78
CA LEU A 391 -26.90 5.50 -13.11
C LEU A 391 -26.59 4.39 -14.12
N HIS A 392 -25.56 3.61 -13.84
CA HIS A 392 -25.08 2.54 -14.71
C HIS A 392 -24.29 1.49 -13.91
N VAL A 393 -24.08 0.33 -14.54
CA VAL A 393 -23.16 -0.72 -14.11
C VAL A 393 -22.03 -0.78 -15.13
N THR A 394 -20.82 -0.41 -14.72
CA THR A 394 -19.62 -0.50 -15.57
C THR A 394 -19.23 -1.96 -15.79
N LEU A 395 -18.93 -2.35 -17.02
CA LEU A 395 -18.51 -3.70 -17.40
C LEU A 395 -16.97 -3.79 -17.56
N CYS A 396 -16.37 -2.77 -18.16
CA CYS A 396 -14.92 -2.62 -18.29
C CYS A 396 -14.53 -1.16 -18.57
N THR A 397 -13.30 -0.80 -18.22
CA THR A 397 -12.71 0.52 -18.51
C THR A 397 -11.64 0.39 -19.61
N LEU A 398 -11.55 1.39 -20.47
CA LEU A 398 -10.77 1.37 -21.71
C LEU A 398 -9.82 2.58 -21.79
N GLY A 399 -8.73 2.38 -22.53
CA GLY A 399 -7.79 3.43 -22.94
C GLY A 399 -7.87 3.70 -24.43
N LEU A 400 -8.61 4.72 -24.82
CA LEU A 400 -8.81 5.14 -26.21
C LEU A 400 -8.28 6.59 -26.37
N ASP A 401 -6.97 6.74 -26.32
CA ASP A 401 -6.29 8.05 -26.26
C ASP A 401 -6.34 8.83 -27.58
N THR A 402 -6.67 8.15 -28.68
CA THR A 402 -6.72 8.74 -30.01
C THR A 402 -8.07 8.49 -30.69
N ALA A 403 -8.47 9.39 -31.59
CA ALA A 403 -9.68 9.21 -32.40
C ALA A 403 -9.63 7.91 -33.23
N GLN A 404 -8.42 7.49 -33.64
CA GLN A 404 -8.23 6.22 -34.34
C GLN A 404 -8.50 5.01 -33.43
N GLN A 405 -8.02 5.01 -32.19
CA GLN A 405 -8.33 3.95 -31.22
C GLN A 405 -9.82 3.90 -30.88
N LEU A 406 -10.47 5.06 -30.74
CA LEU A 406 -11.91 5.13 -30.55
C LEU A 406 -12.65 4.49 -31.73
N GLN A 407 -12.31 4.86 -32.96
CA GLN A 407 -12.92 4.28 -34.15
C GLN A 407 -12.67 2.77 -34.26
N MET A 408 -11.45 2.31 -33.97
CA MET A 408 -11.12 0.88 -33.94
C MET A 408 -11.96 0.11 -32.92
N CYS A 409 -12.20 0.68 -31.74
CA CYS A 409 -13.06 0.09 -30.71
C CYS A 409 -14.52 0.00 -31.19
N ILE A 410 -15.03 1.07 -31.81
CA ILE A 410 -16.38 1.10 -32.39
C ILE A 410 -16.53 0.03 -33.48
N ASP A 411 -15.57 -0.07 -34.39
CA ASP A 411 -15.59 -1.06 -35.47
C ASP A 411 -15.49 -2.49 -34.93
N ALA A 412 -14.67 -2.71 -33.89
CA ALA A 412 -14.56 -3.98 -33.21
C ALA A 412 -15.88 -4.39 -32.55
N LEU A 413 -16.49 -3.50 -31.79
CA LEU A 413 -17.77 -3.72 -31.11
C LEU A 413 -18.89 -4.05 -32.11
N ASN A 414 -19.00 -3.31 -33.22
CA ASN A 414 -19.97 -3.60 -34.27
C ASN A 414 -19.71 -4.96 -34.94
N ARG A 415 -18.43 -5.30 -35.18
CA ARG A 415 -18.05 -6.59 -35.80
C ARG A 415 -18.44 -7.78 -34.93
N VAL A 416 -18.25 -7.67 -33.62
CA VAL A 416 -18.49 -8.77 -32.66
C VAL A 416 -19.90 -8.76 -32.05
N GLN A 417 -20.74 -7.78 -32.40
CA GLN A 417 -22.12 -7.69 -31.93
C GLN A 417 -22.91 -8.99 -32.11
N PRO A 418 -22.82 -9.75 -33.23
CA PRO A 418 -23.54 -11.02 -33.37
C PRO A 418 -23.13 -12.09 -32.35
N ASP A 419 -21.83 -12.16 -32.03
CA ASP A 419 -21.31 -13.12 -31.04
C ASP A 419 -21.76 -12.73 -29.63
N LEU A 420 -21.72 -11.43 -29.33
CA LEU A 420 -22.24 -10.87 -28.08
C LEU A 420 -23.76 -11.07 -27.95
N GLN A 421 -24.51 -10.98 -29.04
CA GLN A 421 -25.96 -11.22 -29.09
C GLN A 421 -26.30 -12.67 -28.74
N ALA A 422 -25.50 -13.64 -29.20
CA ALA A 422 -25.70 -15.05 -28.89
C ALA A 422 -25.44 -15.38 -27.41
N ALA A 423 -24.57 -14.62 -26.75
CA ALA A 423 -24.23 -14.76 -25.33
C ALA A 423 -24.93 -13.73 -24.44
N PHE A 424 -25.88 -12.96 -24.96
CA PHE A 424 -26.47 -11.84 -24.23
C PHE A 424 -27.26 -12.34 -23.01
N PRO A 425 -27.10 -11.73 -21.81
CA PRO A 425 -27.73 -12.23 -20.59
C PRO A 425 -29.26 -12.20 -20.67
N MET A 426 -29.90 -13.31 -20.31
CA MET A 426 -31.37 -13.39 -20.29
C MET A 426 -31.96 -12.93 -18.96
N HIS A 427 -31.20 -13.07 -17.87
CA HIS A 427 -31.66 -12.71 -16.54
C HIS A 427 -31.40 -11.23 -16.26
N PRO A 428 -32.36 -10.52 -15.64
CA PRO A 428 -32.13 -9.15 -15.22
C PRO A 428 -31.11 -9.09 -14.07
N LEU A 429 -30.45 -7.94 -13.94
CA LEU A 429 -29.61 -7.61 -12.81
C LEU A 429 -30.51 -7.26 -11.61
N HIS A 430 -30.23 -7.84 -10.44
CA HIS A 430 -30.99 -7.56 -9.21
C HIS A 430 -30.19 -6.62 -8.32
N LEU A 431 -30.71 -5.42 -8.06
CA LEU A 431 -30.09 -4.42 -7.19
C LEU A 431 -30.65 -4.57 -5.78
N HIS A 432 -29.83 -5.05 -4.85
CA HIS A 432 -30.23 -5.30 -3.47
C HIS A 432 -29.09 -5.05 -2.48
N GLY A 433 -29.34 -4.09 -1.59
CA GLY A 433 -28.45 -3.68 -0.53
C GLY A 433 -27.42 -2.63 -0.96
N VAL A 434 -27.01 -1.82 0.01
CA VAL A 434 -25.98 -0.78 -0.15
C VAL A 434 -24.66 -1.25 0.47
N SER A 435 -23.56 -0.82 -0.13
CA SER A 435 -22.19 -1.03 0.39
C SER A 435 -21.31 0.15 -0.02
N HIS A 436 -20.03 0.09 0.33
CA HIS A 436 -19.08 1.17 0.09
C HIS A 436 -17.72 0.69 -0.42
N PHE A 437 -16.99 1.60 -1.07
CA PHE A 437 -15.55 1.47 -1.30
C PHE A 437 -14.81 2.49 -0.46
N TYR A 438 -14.01 1.99 0.48
CA TYR A 438 -13.17 2.81 1.37
C TYR A 438 -13.91 3.95 2.07
N ASN A 439 -15.20 3.78 2.34
CA ASN A 439 -16.13 4.81 2.82
C ASN A 439 -16.20 6.09 1.96
N ARG A 440 -15.60 6.14 0.76
CA ARG A 440 -15.65 7.31 -0.14
C ARG A 440 -16.75 7.20 -1.19
N VAL A 441 -17.05 5.98 -1.62
CA VAL A 441 -18.05 5.68 -2.65
C VAL A 441 -19.13 4.81 -2.04
N VAL A 442 -20.40 5.18 -2.22
CA VAL A 442 -21.57 4.39 -1.83
C VAL A 442 -22.21 3.84 -3.10
N TYR A 443 -22.54 2.55 -3.11
CA TYR A 443 -23.08 1.87 -4.28
C TYR A 443 -24.17 0.85 -3.91
N ALA A 444 -25.09 0.60 -4.84
CA ALA A 444 -26.02 -0.52 -4.79
C ALA A 444 -25.30 -1.79 -5.27
N LYS A 445 -25.39 -2.86 -4.47
CA LYS A 445 -24.85 -4.18 -4.85
C LYS A 445 -25.67 -4.74 -6.01
N VAL A 446 -24.98 -5.29 -7.01
CA VAL A 446 -25.61 -5.92 -8.17
C VAL A 446 -25.45 -7.43 -8.05
N HIS A 447 -26.58 -8.12 -7.92
CA HIS A 447 -26.67 -9.58 -7.96
C HIS A 447 -27.02 -10.02 -9.38
N TYR A 448 -26.35 -11.08 -9.84
CA TYR A 448 -26.44 -11.52 -11.22
C TYR A 448 -26.41 -13.05 -11.31
N LYS A 449 -26.86 -13.58 -12.45
CA LYS A 449 -26.72 -15.00 -12.80
C LYS A 449 -25.45 -15.21 -13.61
N LYS A 450 -25.09 -16.48 -13.84
CA LYS A 450 -23.82 -16.86 -14.49
C LYS A 450 -23.68 -16.34 -15.91
N ASP A 451 -24.79 -16.21 -16.63
CA ASP A 451 -24.86 -15.67 -18.00
C ASP A 451 -24.28 -14.25 -18.09
N PHE A 452 -24.53 -13.40 -17.09
CA PHE A 452 -23.95 -12.06 -17.02
C PHE A 452 -22.41 -12.06 -17.00
N MET A 453 -21.80 -12.92 -16.19
CA MET A 453 -20.33 -12.99 -16.11
C MET A 453 -19.74 -13.59 -17.39
N VAL A 454 -20.38 -14.62 -17.95
CA VAL A 454 -19.98 -15.19 -19.24
C VAL A 454 -19.99 -14.13 -20.34
N PHE A 455 -21.02 -13.28 -20.38
CA PHE A 455 -21.11 -12.16 -21.29
C PHE A 455 -19.98 -11.14 -21.08
N CYS A 456 -19.72 -10.73 -19.83
CA CYS A 456 -18.63 -9.81 -19.50
C CYS A 456 -17.26 -10.34 -19.92
N ASP A 457 -16.98 -11.62 -19.66
CA ASP A 457 -15.72 -12.28 -20.01
C ASP A 457 -15.56 -12.39 -21.52
N LEU A 458 -16.63 -12.74 -22.24
CA LEU A 458 -16.64 -12.76 -23.70
C LEU A 458 -16.37 -11.37 -24.29
N LEU A 459 -17.05 -10.33 -23.80
CA LEU A 459 -16.84 -8.95 -24.21
C LEU A 459 -15.37 -8.53 -24.02
N LYS A 460 -14.79 -8.78 -22.84
CA LYS A 460 -13.39 -8.45 -22.56
C LYS A 460 -12.43 -9.24 -23.45
N THR A 461 -12.73 -10.50 -23.74
CA THR A 461 -11.92 -11.35 -24.61
C THR A 461 -11.90 -10.81 -26.04
N LEU A 462 -13.09 -10.54 -26.61
CA LEU A 462 -13.23 -10.04 -27.98
C LEU A 462 -12.60 -8.65 -28.16
N LEU A 463 -12.70 -7.78 -27.16
CA LEU A 463 -12.01 -6.48 -27.16
C LEU A 463 -10.49 -6.63 -27.16
N ARG A 464 -9.94 -7.54 -26.35
CA ARG A 464 -8.49 -7.82 -26.32
C ARG A 464 -8.01 -8.40 -27.65
N GLU A 465 -8.76 -9.32 -28.24
CA GLU A 465 -8.46 -9.89 -29.56
C GLU A 465 -8.48 -8.83 -30.67
N ALA A 466 -9.37 -7.84 -30.55
CA ALA A 466 -9.41 -6.68 -31.44
C ALA A 466 -8.31 -5.63 -31.17
N GLY A 467 -7.43 -5.86 -30.18
CA GLY A 467 -6.35 -4.95 -29.82
C GLY A 467 -6.79 -3.73 -29.01
N VAL A 468 -8.01 -3.73 -28.45
CA VAL A 468 -8.50 -2.64 -27.59
C VAL A 468 -7.84 -2.74 -26.22
N GLN A 469 -7.29 -1.62 -25.74
CA GLN A 469 -6.63 -1.57 -24.46
C GLN A 469 -7.64 -1.47 -23.31
N ILE A 470 -7.88 -2.58 -22.63
CA ILE A 470 -8.63 -2.62 -21.37
C ILE A 470 -7.72 -2.16 -20.24
N ARG A 471 -8.16 -1.14 -19.49
CA ARG A 471 -7.45 -0.50 -18.37
C ARG A 471 -8.21 -0.71 -17.06
N ASP A 472 -8.70 -1.93 -16.81
CA ASP A 472 -9.33 -2.28 -15.53
C ASP A 472 -8.30 -2.19 -14.41
N GLY A 473 -8.59 -1.43 -13.34
CA GLY A 473 -7.64 -1.22 -12.24
C GLY A 473 -7.61 -2.35 -11.20
N TYR A 474 -8.71 -3.09 -11.06
CA TYR A 474 -8.91 -4.08 -10.00
C TYR A 474 -9.83 -5.23 -10.46
N GLU A 475 -10.02 -6.23 -9.59
CA GLU A 475 -10.97 -7.31 -9.82
C GLU A 475 -12.40 -6.77 -10.07
N PHE A 476 -13.09 -7.39 -11.01
CA PHE A 476 -14.39 -6.92 -11.45
C PHE A 476 -15.48 -7.23 -10.42
N VAL A 477 -16.05 -6.19 -9.84
CA VAL A 477 -17.19 -6.26 -8.93
C VAL A 477 -18.35 -5.45 -9.52
N PRO A 478 -19.41 -6.09 -10.03
CA PRO A 478 -20.59 -5.39 -10.55
C PRO A 478 -21.29 -4.58 -9.47
N HIS A 479 -21.51 -3.30 -9.74
CA HIS A 479 -22.11 -2.35 -8.81
C HIS A 479 -22.73 -1.18 -9.58
N ALA A 480 -23.69 -0.49 -8.96
CA ALA A 480 -24.21 0.79 -9.44
C ALA A 480 -23.88 1.88 -8.43
N THR A 481 -23.02 2.84 -8.79
CA THR A 481 -22.61 3.92 -7.89
C THR A 481 -23.77 4.87 -7.62
N ILE A 482 -24.10 5.05 -6.34
CA ILE A 482 -25.15 5.96 -5.88
C ILE A 482 -24.54 7.34 -5.61
N MET A 483 -23.37 7.37 -4.96
CA MET A 483 -22.68 8.59 -4.56
C MET A 483 -21.17 8.36 -4.51
N LYS A 484 -20.39 9.39 -4.85
CA LYS A 484 -18.93 9.40 -4.71
C LYS A 484 -18.48 10.76 -4.20
N VAL A 485 -17.78 10.81 -3.07
CA VAL A 485 -17.22 12.07 -2.57
C VAL A 485 -16.15 12.57 -3.52
N THR A 486 -16.43 13.72 -4.15
CA THR A 486 -15.52 14.45 -5.04
C THR A 486 -14.43 15.13 -4.21
N ARG A 487 -13.32 15.52 -4.85
CA ARG A 487 -12.23 16.20 -4.12
C ARG A 487 -12.64 17.56 -3.56
N PRO A 488 -13.37 18.41 -4.30
CA PRO A 488 -13.79 19.71 -3.76
C PRO A 488 -14.59 19.54 -2.47
N VAL A 489 -15.56 18.61 -2.47
CA VAL A 489 -16.37 18.31 -1.30
C VAL A 489 -15.54 17.66 -0.18
N ALA A 490 -14.60 16.77 -0.51
CA ALA A 490 -13.70 16.18 0.50
C ALA A 490 -12.82 17.23 1.19
N ARG A 491 -12.29 18.21 0.44
CA ARG A 491 -11.48 19.32 0.97
C ARG A 491 -12.32 20.22 1.87
N GLU A 492 -13.52 20.57 1.45
CA GLU A 492 -14.46 21.38 2.25
C GLU A 492 -14.86 20.66 3.56
N ARG A 493 -15.18 19.37 3.47
CA ARG A 493 -15.50 18.54 4.64
C ARG A 493 -14.29 18.25 5.54
N GLY A 494 -13.08 18.37 4.99
CA GLY A 494 -11.85 17.84 5.59
C GLY A 494 -11.84 16.32 5.73
N THR A 495 -12.70 15.61 5.00
CA THR A 495 -12.71 14.15 4.99
C THR A 495 -13.33 13.64 3.69
N LYS A 496 -12.68 12.63 3.11
CA LYS A 496 -13.19 11.90 1.94
C LYS A 496 -14.14 10.76 2.31
N ASN A 497 -14.31 10.46 3.60
CA ASN A 497 -15.14 9.35 4.05
C ASN A 497 -16.55 9.83 4.40
N ILE A 498 -17.51 8.98 4.15
CA ILE A 498 -18.92 9.08 4.53
C ILE A 498 -19.08 8.22 5.78
N ASP A 499 -19.69 8.77 6.83
CA ASP A 499 -19.97 8.01 8.05
C ASP A 499 -20.89 6.81 7.69
N PRO A 500 -20.48 5.56 7.99
CA PRO A 500 -21.28 4.38 7.71
C PRO A 500 -22.71 4.44 8.25
N LYS A 501 -22.96 5.17 9.34
CA LYS A 501 -24.29 5.30 9.94
C LYS A 501 -25.31 5.91 8.98
N ILE A 502 -24.88 6.75 8.05
CA ILE A 502 -25.75 7.50 7.13
C ILE A 502 -26.35 6.57 6.06
N TYR A 503 -25.61 5.57 5.58
CA TYR A 503 -26.12 4.62 4.57
C TYR A 503 -26.47 3.24 5.15
N THR A 504 -26.18 2.99 6.43
CA THR A 504 -26.51 1.74 7.12
C THR A 504 -28.00 1.33 7.03
N PRO A 505 -28.98 2.26 7.11
CA PRO A 505 -30.39 1.91 6.94
C PRO A 505 -30.73 1.22 5.61
N PHE A 506 -29.88 1.37 4.59
CA PHE A 506 -30.09 0.81 3.25
C PHE A 506 -29.23 -0.43 2.97
N GLN A 507 -28.52 -1.00 3.95
CA GLN A 507 -27.64 -2.15 3.75
C GLN A 507 -28.35 -3.37 3.12
N ASP A 508 -29.64 -3.53 3.41
CA ASP A 508 -30.52 -4.59 2.89
C ASP A 508 -31.72 -4.02 2.11
N ALA A 509 -31.60 -2.81 1.55
CA ALA A 509 -32.66 -2.20 0.77
C ALA A 509 -32.89 -2.92 -0.57
N GLU A 510 -34.14 -3.24 -0.88
CA GLU A 510 -34.54 -3.83 -2.16
C GLU A 510 -34.81 -2.71 -3.18
N PHE A 511 -33.89 -2.51 -4.14
CA PHE A 511 -34.06 -1.52 -5.20
C PHE A 511 -34.90 -2.08 -6.35
N GLY A 512 -34.61 -3.29 -6.82
CA GLY A 512 -35.40 -3.97 -7.85
C GLY A 512 -34.55 -4.57 -8.95
N HIS A 513 -35.10 -4.68 -10.15
CA HIS A 513 -34.50 -5.43 -11.24
C HIS A 513 -34.27 -4.54 -12.46
N GLN A 514 -33.06 -4.59 -13.03
CA GLN A 514 -32.71 -3.93 -14.28
C GLN A 514 -32.61 -4.97 -15.39
N LYS A 515 -33.49 -4.89 -16.39
CA LYS A 515 -33.34 -5.69 -17.61
C LYS A 515 -32.17 -5.15 -18.44
N MET A 516 -31.37 -6.05 -19.01
CA MET A 516 -30.36 -5.70 -19.99
C MET A 516 -30.97 -5.73 -21.40
N ASP A 517 -30.70 -4.70 -22.20
CA ASP A 517 -31.06 -4.64 -23.61
C ASP A 517 -29.99 -3.96 -24.48
N THR A 518 -29.14 -3.14 -23.87
CA THR A 518 -28.17 -2.30 -24.57
C THR A 518 -26.90 -2.20 -23.74
N ILE A 519 -25.74 -2.22 -24.40
CA ILE A 519 -24.48 -1.75 -23.80
C ILE A 519 -24.05 -0.45 -24.46
N TYR A 520 -23.41 0.40 -23.67
CA TYR A 520 -23.03 1.75 -24.06
C TYR A 520 -21.53 1.89 -23.94
N LEU A 521 -20.87 2.32 -25.02
CA LEU A 521 -19.51 2.85 -24.95
C LEU A 521 -19.63 4.33 -24.57
N CYS A 522 -19.06 4.73 -23.44
CA CYS A 522 -19.19 6.06 -22.87
C CYS A 522 -17.83 6.71 -22.65
N SER A 523 -17.77 8.03 -22.89
CA SER A 523 -16.62 8.86 -22.50
C SER A 523 -16.67 9.18 -21.01
N MET A 524 -15.50 9.19 -20.35
CA MET A 524 -15.35 9.63 -18.96
C MET A 524 -15.22 11.16 -18.81
N ASP A 525 -15.23 11.90 -19.92
CA ASP A 525 -15.25 13.36 -19.94
C ASP A 525 -16.43 13.93 -19.12
N THR A 526 -16.35 15.19 -18.68
CA THR A 526 -17.42 15.90 -17.97
C THR A 526 -18.64 16.17 -18.84
N SER A 527 -18.47 16.17 -20.16
CA SER A 527 -19.53 16.39 -21.14
C SER A 527 -20.63 15.34 -21.07
N ARG A 528 -21.89 15.77 -21.20
CA ARG A 528 -23.08 14.91 -21.12
C ARG A 528 -23.96 15.07 -22.37
N ARG A 529 -24.78 14.05 -22.62
CA ARG A 529 -25.87 14.09 -23.59
C ARG A 529 -26.99 15.00 -23.10
N THR A 530 -27.92 15.31 -23.99
CA THR A 530 -29.12 16.11 -23.69
C THR A 530 -30.04 15.46 -22.66
N ASP A 531 -30.02 14.13 -22.53
CA ASP A 531 -30.76 13.36 -21.53
C ASP A 531 -29.99 13.20 -20.21
N GLY A 532 -28.85 13.86 -20.05
CA GLY A 532 -28.03 13.84 -18.83
C GLY A 532 -27.11 12.62 -18.71
N PHE A 533 -27.19 11.64 -19.61
CA PHE A 533 -26.29 10.47 -19.61
C PHE A 533 -24.89 10.84 -20.16
N TYR A 534 -23.91 9.97 -19.95
CA TYR A 534 -22.55 10.15 -20.48
C TYR A 534 -22.55 10.28 -22.00
N LEU A 535 -21.62 11.08 -22.54
CA LEU A 535 -21.39 11.11 -23.99
C LEU A 535 -21.13 9.68 -24.48
N THR A 536 -21.90 9.27 -25.49
CA THR A 536 -21.98 7.88 -25.92
C THR A 536 -21.62 7.78 -27.40
N PRO A 537 -20.35 7.45 -27.75
CA PRO A 537 -19.97 7.25 -29.15
C PRO A 537 -20.66 6.05 -29.81
N LEU A 538 -21.06 5.02 -29.05
CA LEU A 538 -21.72 3.84 -29.57
C LEU A 538 -22.74 3.25 -28.58
N GLU A 539 -23.92 2.92 -29.10
CA GLU A 539 -24.94 2.12 -28.42
C GLU A 539 -25.11 0.80 -29.18
N LEU A 540 -24.87 -0.33 -28.52
CA LEU A 540 -25.15 -1.65 -29.09
C LEU A 540 -26.40 -2.23 -28.44
N LYS A 541 -27.47 -2.30 -29.24
CA LYS A 541 -28.75 -2.89 -28.85
C LYS A 541 -28.76 -4.37 -29.14
N PHE A 542 -29.35 -5.13 -28.22
CA PHE A 542 -29.52 -6.56 -28.29
C PHE A 542 -31.01 -6.91 -28.27
N GLN A 543 -31.39 -7.85 -29.12
CA GLN A 543 -32.75 -8.35 -29.19
C GLN A 543 -32.95 -9.41 -28.11
N SER A 544 -34.02 -9.29 -27.33
CA SER A 544 -34.38 -10.27 -26.30
C SER A 544 -35.26 -11.38 -26.86
#